data_AF-A0A7V9J0M4-F1
#
_entry.id   AF-A0A7V9J0M4-F1
#
_cell.length_a   1.000
_cell.length_b   1.000
_cell.length_c   1.000
_cell.angle_alpha   90.00
_cell.angle_beta   90.00
_cell.angle_gamma   90.00
#
_symmetry.space_group_name_H-M   'P 1'
#
loop_
_entity.id
_entity.type
_entity.pdbx_description
1 polymer ?
#
loop_
_entity_poly.entity_id
_entity_poly.type
_entity_poly.pdbx_seq_one_letter_code
_entity_poly.pdbx_strand_id
1 'polypeptide(L)'
;MQHLGDALGLQRGSLYAHIGSKEELLFDVVAEGADRFLTAAHKADGLEATARARLTALLVGHIETAATHHEAATVFLSEWRYLSEDLRAPIQNKRDEYEAIVRRIIADGIAGGEFRPDADVFFAATLVLSAGNWTYTWYRPGGRLTPAEIGTRFAQLVINGLTEED
;
A
#
# COMPACT_ATOMS: atom_id res chain seq x y z
N MET A 1 29.45 -12.52 15.14
CA MET A 1 29.42 -12.82 13.69
C MET A 1 30.79 -13.24 13.11
N GLN A 2 31.72 -13.80 13.91
CA GLN A 2 33.04 -14.24 13.42
C GLN A 2 33.18 -15.75 13.20
N HIS A 3 32.14 -16.57 13.43
CA HIS A 3 32.28 -18.04 13.48
C HIS A 3 31.35 -18.82 12.54
N LEU A 4 30.83 -18.23 11.46
CA LEU A 4 30.04 -18.98 10.45
C LEU A 4 30.63 -18.98 9.03
N GLY A 5 31.69 -18.23 8.76
CA GLY A 5 32.29 -18.16 7.43
C GLY A 5 33.21 -19.33 7.08
N ASP A 6 33.91 -19.89 8.07
CA ASP A 6 35.00 -20.84 7.80
C ASP A 6 34.54 -22.29 7.63
N ALA A 7 33.27 -22.61 7.90
CA ALA A 7 32.75 -23.98 7.85
C ALA A 7 32.19 -24.41 6.48
N LEU A 8 32.03 -23.48 5.51
CA LEU A 8 31.32 -23.76 4.25
C LEU A 8 32.16 -23.55 2.97
N GLY A 9 33.45 -23.21 3.06
CA GLY A 9 34.29 -23.01 1.87
C GLY A 9 33.82 -21.89 0.93
N LEU A 10 32.88 -21.05 1.38
CA LEU A 10 32.38 -19.90 0.63
C LEU A 10 33.33 -18.72 0.91
N GLN A 11 34.14 -18.34 -0.07
CA GLN A 11 34.94 -17.11 0.00
C GLN A 11 34.04 -15.94 0.37
N ARG A 12 34.46 -15.09 1.32
CA ARG A 12 33.71 -13.91 1.77
C ARG A 12 33.12 -13.07 0.62
N GLY A 13 33.81 -12.99 -0.51
CA GLY A 13 33.31 -12.30 -1.72
C GLY A 13 32.05 -12.91 -2.35
N SER A 14 31.86 -14.24 -2.31
CA SER A 14 30.65 -14.88 -2.84
C SER A 14 29.45 -14.67 -1.91
N LEU A 15 29.67 -14.54 -0.60
CA LEU A 15 28.60 -14.25 0.36
C LEU A 15 28.08 -12.82 0.19
N TYR A 16 28.97 -11.83 0.03
CA TYR A 16 28.57 -10.44 -0.25
C TYR A 16 27.87 -10.30 -1.60
N ALA A 17 28.37 -10.96 -2.65
CA ALA A 17 27.71 -10.96 -3.96
C ALA A 17 26.32 -11.62 -3.92
N HIS A 18 26.17 -12.71 -3.16
CA HIS A 18 24.88 -13.41 -3.01
C HIS A 18 23.87 -12.67 -2.12
N ILE A 19 24.35 -11.93 -1.12
CA ILE A 19 23.49 -11.05 -0.33
C ILE A 19 23.04 -9.86 -1.19
N GLY A 20 23.96 -9.24 -1.94
CA GLY A 20 23.63 -8.18 -2.90
C GLY A 20 22.57 -8.62 -3.91
N SER A 21 22.75 -9.78 -4.56
CA SER A 21 21.79 -10.27 -5.55
C SER A 21 20.41 -10.62 -4.98
N LYS A 22 20.33 -11.07 -3.72
CA LYS A 22 19.05 -11.30 -3.03
C LYS A 22 18.36 -10.00 -2.65
N GLU A 23 19.13 -9.01 -2.22
CA GLU A 23 18.60 -7.71 -1.81
C GLU A 23 18.14 -6.90 -3.01
N GLU A 24 18.89 -6.94 -4.12
CA GLU A 24 18.49 -6.39 -5.42
C GLU A 24 17.20 -7.06 -5.93
N LEU A 25 17.11 -8.39 -5.85
CA LEU A 25 15.87 -9.10 -6.22
C LEU A 25 14.68 -8.71 -5.34
N LEU A 26 14.89 -8.57 -4.02
CA LEU A 26 13.85 -8.08 -3.11
C LEU A 26 13.44 -6.65 -3.48
N PHE A 27 14.41 -5.79 -3.77
CA PHE A 27 14.17 -4.42 -4.19
C PHE A 27 13.29 -4.38 -5.45
N ASP A 28 13.61 -5.16 -6.48
CA ASP A 28 12.84 -5.20 -7.72
C ASP A 28 11.37 -5.57 -7.47
N VAL A 29 11.12 -6.62 -6.67
CA VAL A 29 9.75 -7.06 -6.32
C VAL A 29 9.00 -6.00 -5.52
N VAL A 30 9.67 -5.37 -4.54
CA VAL A 30 9.09 -4.32 -3.71
C VAL A 30 8.80 -3.05 -4.53
N ALA A 31 9.71 -2.66 -5.42
CA ALA A 31 9.57 -1.51 -6.30
C ALA A 31 8.40 -1.70 -7.27
N GLU A 32 8.31 -2.87 -7.91
CA GLU A 32 7.19 -3.22 -8.78
C GLU A 32 5.85 -3.21 -8.02
N GLY A 33 5.83 -3.76 -6.80
CA GLY A 33 4.66 -3.70 -5.93
C GLY A 33 4.24 -2.26 -5.63
N ALA A 34 5.19 -1.42 -5.21
CA ALA A 34 4.96 0.00 -4.93
C ALA A 34 4.38 0.75 -6.14
N ASP A 35 4.94 0.51 -7.34
CA ASP A 35 4.50 1.13 -8.59
C ASP A 35 3.06 0.77 -8.95
N ARG A 36 2.65 -0.48 -8.70
CA ARG A 36 1.28 -0.93 -8.96
C ARG A 36 0.27 -0.26 -8.03
N PHE A 37 0.57 -0.18 -6.74
CA PHE A 37 -0.28 0.54 -5.78
C PHE A 37 -0.36 2.03 -6.12
N LEU A 38 0.78 2.64 -6.43
CA LEU A 38 0.82 4.06 -6.76
C LEU A 38 0.09 4.38 -8.08
N THR A 39 0.20 3.52 -9.08
CA THR A 39 -0.57 3.63 -10.34
C THR A 39 -2.07 3.58 -10.08
N ALA A 40 -2.53 2.65 -9.23
CA ALA A 40 -3.94 2.56 -8.86
C ALA A 40 -4.43 3.81 -8.11
N ALA A 41 -3.60 4.36 -7.20
CA ALA A 41 -3.91 5.59 -6.48
C ALA A 41 -4.00 6.81 -7.41
N HIS A 42 -3.04 6.99 -8.31
CA HIS A 42 -3.08 8.08 -9.31
C HIS A 42 -4.30 8.00 -10.21
N LYS A 43 -4.67 6.79 -10.65
CA LYS A 43 -5.88 6.58 -11.44
C LYS A 43 -7.14 7.01 -10.69
N ALA A 44 -7.24 6.68 -9.40
CA ALA A 44 -8.37 7.07 -8.57
C ALA A 44 -8.39 8.59 -8.30
N ASP A 45 -7.23 9.18 -8.05
CA ASP A 45 -7.08 10.60 -7.78
C ASP A 45 -7.43 11.47 -8.98
N GLY A 46 -7.04 11.04 -10.19
CA GLY A 46 -7.27 11.75 -11.44
C GLY A 46 -8.69 11.62 -12.01
N LEU A 47 -9.63 10.97 -11.32
CA LEU A 47 -11.02 10.92 -11.75
C LEU A 47 -11.67 12.28 -11.60
N GLU A 48 -12.36 12.75 -12.65
CA GLU A 48 -13.29 13.88 -12.58
C GLU A 48 -14.58 13.44 -11.87
N ALA A 49 -14.48 13.24 -10.55
CA ALA A 49 -15.55 12.72 -9.71
C ALA A 49 -15.49 13.30 -8.29
N THR A 50 -16.53 13.02 -7.51
CA THR A 50 -16.63 13.41 -6.10
C THR A 50 -15.51 12.78 -5.27
N ALA A 51 -15.13 13.40 -4.15
CA ALA A 51 -14.15 12.85 -3.22
C ALA A 51 -14.57 11.47 -2.70
N ARG A 52 -15.88 11.24 -2.48
CA ARG A 52 -16.45 9.92 -2.16
C ARG A 52 -16.16 8.87 -3.24
N ALA A 53 -16.33 9.24 -4.51
CA ALA A 53 -16.09 8.33 -5.64
C ALA A 53 -14.58 8.06 -5.81
N ARG A 54 -13.73 9.09 -5.69
CA ARG A 54 -12.27 8.97 -5.73
C ARG A 54 -11.75 8.06 -4.60
N LEU A 55 -12.23 8.24 -3.37
CA LEU A 55 -11.86 7.39 -2.23
C LEU A 55 -12.32 5.93 -2.41
N THR A 56 -13.52 5.73 -2.95
CA THR A 56 -14.02 4.39 -3.30
C THR A 56 -13.14 3.72 -4.36
N ALA A 57 -12.81 4.44 -5.44
CA ALA A 57 -11.93 3.94 -6.48
C ALA A 57 -10.53 3.62 -5.96
N LEU A 58 -9.99 4.43 -5.04
CA LEU A 58 -8.69 4.21 -4.42
C LEU A 58 -8.67 2.91 -3.61
N LEU A 59 -9.68 2.68 -2.76
CA LEU A 59 -9.78 1.46 -1.96
C LEU A 59 -10.05 0.22 -2.82
N VAL A 60 -10.90 0.31 -3.84
CA VAL A 60 -11.09 -0.79 -4.80
C VAL A 60 -9.78 -1.12 -5.50
N GLY A 61 -9.09 -0.13 -6.06
CA GLY A 61 -7.82 -0.33 -6.75
C GLY A 61 -6.71 -0.87 -5.83
N HIS A 62 -6.68 -0.44 -4.57
CA HIS A 62 -5.76 -0.97 -3.56
C HIS A 62 -6.00 -2.47 -3.33
N ILE A 63 -7.25 -2.86 -3.07
CA ILE A 63 -7.60 -4.24 -2.75
C ILE A 63 -7.44 -5.16 -3.98
N GLU A 64 -7.80 -4.68 -5.17
CA GLU A 64 -7.55 -5.39 -6.42
C GLU A 64 -6.06 -5.59 -6.67
N THR A 65 -5.23 -4.55 -6.46
CA THR A 65 -3.77 -4.66 -6.59
C THR A 65 -3.20 -5.70 -5.65
N ALA A 66 -3.66 -5.69 -4.38
CA ALA A 66 -3.26 -6.66 -3.38
C ALA A 66 -3.71 -8.09 -3.73
N ALA A 67 -4.86 -8.25 -4.38
CA ALA A 67 -5.43 -9.55 -4.71
C ALA A 67 -4.85 -10.18 -6.00
N THR A 68 -4.72 -9.40 -7.07
CA THR A 68 -4.25 -9.88 -8.39
C THR A 68 -2.77 -10.27 -8.35
N HIS A 69 -2.00 -9.61 -7.49
CA HIS A 69 -0.56 -9.80 -7.38
C HIS A 69 -0.15 -10.20 -5.97
N HIS A 70 -0.90 -11.14 -5.39
CA HIS A 70 -0.87 -11.48 -3.98
C HIS A 70 0.54 -11.71 -3.42
N GLU A 71 1.40 -12.44 -4.12
CA GLU A 71 2.77 -12.71 -3.67
C GLU A 71 3.62 -11.43 -3.63
N ALA A 72 3.68 -10.68 -4.74
CA ALA A 72 4.43 -9.42 -4.81
C ALA A 72 3.85 -8.36 -3.86
N ALA A 73 2.53 -8.28 -3.73
CA ALA A 73 1.86 -7.39 -2.78
C ALA A 73 2.17 -7.78 -1.33
N THR A 74 2.19 -9.08 -1.01
CA THR A 74 2.60 -9.56 0.32
C THR A 74 4.03 -9.12 0.61
N VAL A 75 4.96 -9.36 -0.32
CA VAL A 75 6.37 -8.95 -0.17
C VAL A 75 6.49 -7.43 0.00
N PHE A 76 5.79 -6.64 -0.81
CA PHE A 76 5.78 -5.18 -0.67
C PHE A 76 5.19 -4.72 0.68
N LEU A 77 4.13 -5.35 1.16
CA LEU A 77 3.44 -4.94 2.39
C LEU A 77 4.18 -5.39 3.66
N SER A 78 4.93 -6.50 3.64
CA SER A 78 5.63 -7.04 4.81
C SER A 78 7.14 -6.86 4.81
N GLU A 79 7.82 -6.94 3.66
CA GLU A 79 9.27 -7.15 3.60
C GLU A 79 10.10 -5.91 3.25
N TRP A 80 9.49 -4.84 2.72
CA TRP A 80 10.22 -3.64 2.28
C TRP A 80 11.12 -3.01 3.36
N ARG A 81 10.79 -3.23 4.65
CA ARG A 81 11.56 -2.73 5.80
C ARG A 81 12.90 -3.43 5.99
N TYR A 82 13.10 -4.59 5.37
CA TYR A 82 14.34 -5.36 5.44
C TYR A 82 15.37 -4.96 4.39
N LEU A 83 15.01 -4.09 3.43
CA LEU A 83 15.97 -3.45 2.52
C LEU A 83 16.95 -2.57 3.31
N SER A 84 18.20 -2.49 2.86
CA SER A 84 19.16 -1.46 3.29
C SER A 84 18.59 -0.06 3.08
N GLU A 85 19.13 0.90 3.82
CA GLU A 85 18.65 2.29 3.81
C GLU A 85 18.60 2.88 2.39
N ASP A 86 19.66 2.66 1.61
CA ASP A 86 19.79 3.18 0.23
C ASP A 86 18.71 2.62 -0.71
N LEU A 87 18.40 1.32 -0.60
CA LEU A 87 17.35 0.67 -1.41
C LEU A 87 15.94 0.95 -0.87
N ARG A 88 15.81 1.24 0.42
CA ARG A 88 14.52 1.52 1.07
C ARG A 88 14.03 2.94 0.78
N ALA A 89 14.94 3.91 0.69
CA ALA A 89 14.60 5.31 0.44
C ALA A 89 13.67 5.55 -0.77
N PRO A 90 13.94 5.02 -1.97
CA PRO A 90 13.02 5.17 -3.11
C PRO A 90 11.65 4.52 -2.88
N ILE A 91 11.59 3.42 -2.12
CA ILE A 91 10.32 2.77 -1.76
C ILE A 91 9.54 3.65 -0.79
N GLN A 92 10.21 4.24 0.20
CA GLN A 92 9.60 5.15 1.15
C GLN A 92 8.98 6.36 0.43
N ASN A 93 9.68 6.95 -0.54
CA ASN A 93 9.14 8.06 -1.33
C ASN A 93 7.82 7.69 -2.04
N LYS A 94 7.73 6.49 -2.64
CA LYS A 94 6.49 6.01 -3.28
C LYS A 94 5.37 5.79 -2.26
N ARG A 95 5.70 5.31 -1.06
CA ARG A 95 4.73 5.12 0.03
C ARG A 95 4.21 6.47 0.54
N ASP A 96 5.09 7.45 0.71
CA ASP A 96 4.75 8.81 1.13
C ASP A 96 3.86 9.50 0.08
N GLU A 97 4.15 9.28 -1.21
CA GLU A 97 3.32 9.77 -2.32
C GLU A 97 1.92 9.13 -2.32
N TYR A 98 1.84 7.81 -2.13
CA TYR A 98 0.55 7.10 -1.99
C TYR A 98 -0.26 7.68 -0.83
N GLU A 99 0.37 7.86 0.33
CA GLU A 99 -0.29 8.46 1.51
C GLU A 99 -0.73 9.91 1.24
N ALA A 100 0.08 10.69 0.55
CA ALA A 100 -0.27 12.06 0.18
C ALA A 100 -1.50 12.12 -0.74
N ILE A 101 -1.66 11.15 -1.65
CA ILE A 101 -2.88 11.00 -2.47
C ILE A 101 -4.10 10.75 -1.58
N VAL A 102 -4.01 9.79 -0.64
CA VAL A 102 -5.12 9.48 0.28
C VAL A 102 -5.52 10.72 1.08
N ARG A 103 -4.54 11.41 1.67
CA ARG A 103 -4.77 12.64 2.44
C ARG A 103 -5.41 13.74 1.59
N ARG A 104 -4.97 13.90 0.33
CA ARG A 104 -5.52 14.89 -0.60
C ARG A 104 -7.00 14.61 -0.89
N ILE A 105 -7.37 13.38 -1.24
CA ILE A 105 -8.77 13.02 -1.52
C ILE A 105 -9.67 13.34 -0.31
N ILE A 106 -9.20 13.04 0.90
CA ILE A 106 -9.94 13.34 2.14
C ILE A 106 -10.06 14.86 2.36
N ALA A 107 -8.95 15.60 2.23
CA ALA A 107 -8.94 17.05 2.38
C ALA A 107 -9.84 17.75 1.35
N ASP A 108 -9.82 17.30 0.09
CA ASP A 108 -10.70 17.80 -0.97
C ASP A 108 -12.18 17.57 -0.61
N GLY A 109 -12.52 16.39 -0.06
CA GLY A 109 -13.87 16.09 0.37
C GLY A 109 -14.34 16.94 1.55
N ILE A 110 -13.45 17.27 2.50
CA ILE A 110 -13.75 18.21 3.59
C ILE A 110 -13.97 19.62 3.03
N ALA A 111 -13.06 20.10 2.18
CA ALA A 111 -13.14 21.43 1.58
C ALA A 111 -14.37 21.59 0.68
N GLY A 112 -14.78 20.52 -0.01
CA GLY A 112 -15.97 20.45 -0.86
C GLY A 112 -17.28 20.21 -0.11
N GLY A 113 -17.25 20.02 1.22
CA GLY A 113 -18.44 19.73 2.03
C GLY A 113 -19.03 18.33 1.82
N GLU A 114 -18.30 17.42 1.17
CA GLU A 114 -18.70 16.02 1.04
C GLU A 114 -18.46 15.21 2.32
N PHE A 115 -17.47 15.63 3.11
CA PHE A 115 -17.09 15.09 4.41
C PHE A 115 -17.23 16.15 5.50
N ARG A 116 -17.46 15.70 6.74
CA ARG A 116 -17.66 16.56 7.91
C ARG A 116 -16.45 17.47 8.17
N PRO A 117 -16.67 18.75 8.54
CA PRO A 117 -15.60 19.75 8.67
C PRO A 117 -14.65 19.52 9.85
N ASP A 118 -15.07 18.72 10.83
CA ASP A 118 -14.29 18.38 12.03
C ASP A 118 -13.55 17.03 11.90
N ALA A 119 -13.60 16.37 10.73
CA ALA A 119 -12.81 15.18 10.48
C ALA A 119 -11.30 15.52 10.43
N ASP A 120 -10.50 14.74 11.14
CA ASP A 120 -9.05 14.85 11.07
C ASP A 120 -8.49 14.02 9.91
N VAL A 121 -7.82 14.71 8.97
CA VAL A 121 -7.25 14.10 7.75
C VAL A 121 -6.22 13.02 8.07
N PHE A 122 -5.41 13.20 9.11
CA PHE A 122 -4.38 12.25 9.49
C PHE A 122 -4.99 10.94 9.99
N PHE A 123 -5.97 11.01 10.88
CA PHE A 123 -6.64 9.80 11.40
C PHE A 123 -7.46 9.09 10.32
N ALA A 124 -8.16 9.85 9.47
CA ALA A 124 -8.93 9.29 8.36
C ALA A 124 -8.03 8.56 7.35
N ALA A 125 -6.92 9.18 6.93
CA ALA A 125 -5.96 8.56 6.03
C ALA A 125 -5.30 7.33 6.67
N THR A 126 -4.96 7.41 7.96
CA THR A 126 -4.41 6.28 8.71
C THR A 126 -5.37 5.08 8.69
N LEU A 127 -6.67 5.30 8.93
CA LEU A 127 -7.67 4.24 8.91
C LEU A 127 -7.78 3.57 7.52
N VAL A 128 -7.82 4.37 6.45
CA VAL A 128 -7.84 3.89 5.06
C VAL A 128 -6.64 3.00 4.78
N LEU A 129 -5.44 3.48 5.12
CA LEU A 129 -4.19 2.74 4.93
C LEU A 129 -4.14 1.47 5.77
N SER A 130 -4.60 1.52 7.03
CA SER A 130 -4.65 0.34 7.90
C SER A 130 -5.59 -0.73 7.36
N ALA A 131 -6.78 -0.35 6.89
CA ALA A 131 -7.74 -1.28 6.31
C ALA A 131 -7.20 -1.94 5.02
N GLY A 132 -6.64 -1.14 4.11
CA GLY A 132 -6.04 -1.62 2.87
C GLY A 132 -4.84 -2.54 3.12
N ASN A 133 -3.83 -2.03 3.81
CA ASN A 133 -2.54 -2.70 3.98
C ASN A 133 -2.62 -4.03 4.74
N TRP A 134 -3.65 -4.26 5.56
CA TRP A 134 -3.81 -5.52 6.29
C TRP A 134 -4.47 -6.63 5.46
N THR A 135 -5.05 -6.30 4.30
CA THR A 135 -5.92 -7.22 3.54
C THR A 135 -5.20 -8.49 3.08
N TYR A 136 -3.91 -8.42 2.74
CA TYR A 136 -3.13 -9.59 2.33
C TYR A 136 -3.03 -10.69 3.40
N THR A 137 -3.29 -10.38 4.67
CA THR A 137 -3.18 -11.36 5.77
C THR A 137 -4.39 -12.29 5.88
N TRP A 138 -5.55 -11.89 5.35
CA TRP A 138 -6.81 -12.62 5.53
C TRP A 138 -7.61 -12.82 4.24
N TYR A 139 -7.34 -12.04 3.18
CA TYR A 139 -7.97 -12.23 1.88
C TYR A 139 -7.62 -13.59 1.29
N ARG A 140 -8.60 -14.25 0.66
CA ARG A 140 -8.43 -15.54 0.00
C ARG A 140 -9.05 -15.49 -1.39
N PRO A 141 -8.26 -15.69 -2.46
CA PRO A 141 -8.81 -15.85 -3.81
C PRO A 141 -9.88 -16.95 -3.86
N GLY A 142 -10.97 -16.69 -4.59
CA GLY A 142 -12.12 -17.61 -4.67
C GLY A 142 -13.01 -17.65 -3.43
N GLY A 143 -12.81 -16.72 -2.47
CA GLY A 143 -13.70 -16.53 -1.34
C GLY A 143 -15.08 -15.96 -1.71
N ARG A 144 -15.91 -15.71 -0.70
CA ARG A 144 -17.30 -15.23 -0.86
C ARG A 144 -17.41 -13.86 -1.53
N LEU A 145 -16.41 -13.00 -1.37
CA LEU A 145 -16.40 -11.63 -1.89
C LEU A 145 -15.23 -11.46 -2.85
N THR A 146 -15.48 -10.76 -3.93
CA THR A 146 -14.47 -10.27 -4.87
C THR A 146 -13.65 -9.13 -4.25
N PRO A 147 -12.42 -8.87 -4.73
CA PRO A 147 -11.62 -7.72 -4.31
C PRO A 147 -12.36 -6.38 -4.41
N ALA A 148 -13.09 -6.17 -5.51
CA ALA A 148 -13.87 -4.96 -5.72
C ALA A 148 -15.00 -4.78 -4.67
N GLU A 149 -15.69 -5.87 -4.32
CA GLU A 149 -16.71 -5.82 -3.27
C GLU A 149 -16.11 -5.51 -1.88
N ILE A 150 -14.91 -6.04 -1.60
CA ILE A 150 -14.20 -5.74 -0.35
C ILE A 150 -13.81 -4.27 -0.31
N GLY A 151 -13.16 -3.75 -1.37
CA GLY A 151 -12.76 -2.35 -1.46
C GLY A 151 -13.96 -1.40 -1.36
N THR A 152 -15.08 -1.74 -2.01
CA THR A 152 -16.33 -0.98 -1.92
C THR A 152 -16.88 -0.95 -0.49
N ARG A 153 -16.87 -2.08 0.23
CA ARG A 153 -17.35 -2.15 1.62
C ARG A 153 -16.45 -1.36 2.58
N PHE A 154 -15.13 -1.43 2.40
CA PHE A 154 -14.20 -0.61 3.18
C PHE A 154 -14.41 0.89 2.91
N ALA A 155 -14.60 1.27 1.65
CA ALA A 155 -14.90 2.65 1.31
C ALA A 155 -16.20 3.13 1.96
N GLN A 156 -17.26 2.32 1.94
CA GLN A 156 -18.52 2.64 2.61
C GLN A 156 -18.33 2.85 4.12
N LEU A 157 -17.60 1.97 4.81
CA LEU A 157 -17.35 2.12 6.24
C LEU A 157 -16.60 3.42 6.56
N VAL A 158 -15.56 3.75 5.78
CA VAL A 158 -14.79 4.98 5.96
C VAL A 158 -15.64 6.21 5.64
N ILE A 159 -16.30 6.23 4.48
CA ILE A 159 -17.12 7.35 4.03
C ILE A 159 -18.23 7.63 5.03
N ASN A 160 -18.96 6.61 5.49
CA ASN A 160 -20.04 6.80 6.46
C ASN A 160 -19.53 7.41 7.77
N GLY A 161 -18.32 7.05 8.23
CA GLY A 161 -17.70 7.68 9.41
C GLY A 161 -17.18 9.10 9.17
N LEU A 162 -17.00 9.50 7.91
CA LEU A 162 -16.59 10.84 7.48
C LEU A 162 -17.78 11.74 7.10
N THR A 163 -19.00 11.21 7.07
CA THR A 163 -20.21 11.99 6.80
C THR A 163 -20.96 12.26 8.10
N GLU A 164 -21.64 13.40 8.19
CA GLU A 164 -22.58 13.64 9.27
C GLU A 164 -23.74 12.64 9.16
N GLU A 165 -24.21 12.13 10.30
CA GLU A 165 -25.51 11.46 10.35
C GLU A 165 -26.58 12.55 10.31
N ASP A 166 -27.54 12.45 9.37
CA ASP A 166 -28.74 13.29 9.34
C ASP A 166 -29.60 13.12 10.61
#